data_AF-A0A2L0BLY6-F1
#
_entry.id   AF-A0A2L0BLY6-F1
#
_cell.length_a   1.000
_cell.length_b   1.000
_cell.length_c   1.000
_cell.angle_alpha   90.00
_cell.angle_beta   90.00
_cell.angle_gamma   90.00
#
_symmetry.space_group_name_H-M   'P 1'
#
loop_
_entity.id
_entity.type
_entity.pdbx_description
1 polymer ?
#
loop_
_entity_poly.entity_id
_entity_poly.type
_entity_poly.pdbx_seq_one_letter_code
_entity_poly.pdbx_strand_id
1 'polypeptide(L)'
;LGNKSITLYDIRAELNCRYKDLRVPYQSPNPEELFDILTKESPETFYIGKLITCTVQAITRRKPEGEQLDSANPVRNDETGLWQCPFCLKNDFPELSDVWNHFDAGACPGTAIGVRLRLDNGVSGYIHIKNLSDRHVSNPEERVGVGQLIHCRIIKIEVERFRVDCTSKSSDLADKNHEWRPAKDPYYDQDQEDKDLRLEADLKKNKQRQTYIKRVIVHPAFHNISFAEAEKVMANMDQGEVIVRPSSKGADHLTITWKVADKI
;
A
#
# COMPACT_ATOMS: atom_id res chain seq x y z
N LEU A 1 67.02 29.35 -19.93
CA LEU A 1 66.12 28.98 -21.05
C LEU A 1 64.77 28.60 -20.45
N GLY A 2 63.74 29.44 -20.64
CA GLY A 2 62.45 29.25 -19.99
C GLY A 2 61.73 28.00 -20.53
N ASN A 3 61.06 27.27 -19.65
CA ASN A 3 60.31 26.06 -19.99
C ASN A 3 59.05 26.45 -20.78
N LYS A 4 59.12 26.39 -22.11
CA LYS A 4 58.08 26.82 -23.07
C LYS A 4 57.24 25.67 -23.62
N SER A 5 57.29 24.49 -22.98
CA SER A 5 56.58 23.30 -23.42
C SER A 5 55.08 23.55 -23.60
N ILE A 6 54.43 24.20 -22.63
CA ILE A 6 52.99 24.54 -22.65
C ILE A 6 52.66 25.44 -23.84
N THR A 7 53.42 26.53 -24.04
CA THR A 7 53.20 27.43 -25.18
C THR A 7 53.37 26.73 -26.54
N LEU A 8 54.26 25.75 -26.65
CA LEU A 8 54.41 24.95 -27.87
C LEU A 8 53.23 23.99 -28.08
N TYR A 9 52.66 23.44 -27.01
CA TYR A 9 51.42 22.65 -27.07
C TYR A 9 50.24 23.50 -27.55
N ASP A 10 50.09 24.72 -27.01
CA ASP A 10 49.00 25.63 -27.40
C ASP A 10 49.14 26.06 -28.86
N ILE A 11 50.36 26.44 -29.30
CA ILE A 11 50.63 26.78 -30.71
C ILE A 11 50.32 25.59 -31.63
N ARG A 12 50.72 24.37 -31.25
CA ARG A 12 50.42 23.15 -32.01
C ARG A 12 48.91 22.89 -32.08
N ALA A 13 48.18 23.09 -30.99
CA ALA A 13 46.74 22.92 -30.94
C ALA A 13 46.01 23.95 -31.82
N GLU A 14 46.43 25.21 -31.79
CA GLU A 14 45.91 26.30 -32.65
C GLU A 14 46.24 26.09 -34.14
N LEU A 15 47.41 25.53 -34.47
CA LEU A 15 47.75 25.19 -35.84
C LEU A 15 46.89 24.04 -36.39
N ASN A 16 46.50 23.08 -35.54
CA ASN A 16 45.62 21.98 -35.93
C ASN A 16 44.15 22.40 -36.04
N CYS A 17 43.66 23.22 -35.09
CA CYS A 17 42.28 23.73 -35.06
C CYS A 17 42.30 25.20 -34.62
N ARG A 18 42.35 26.11 -35.60
CA ARG A 18 42.51 27.55 -35.34
C ARG A 18 41.28 28.13 -34.62
N TYR A 19 41.51 28.85 -33.52
CA TYR A 19 40.46 29.44 -32.68
C TYR A 19 39.38 28.43 -32.27
N LYS A 20 39.79 27.20 -31.94
CA LYS A 20 38.86 26.17 -31.49
C LYS A 20 38.07 26.68 -30.29
N ASP A 21 36.75 26.61 -30.39
CA ASP A 21 35.89 26.88 -29.24
C ASP A 21 36.11 25.80 -28.18
N LEU A 22 36.67 26.20 -27.04
CA LEU A 22 36.92 25.31 -25.90
C LEU A 22 35.71 25.21 -24.97
N ARG A 23 34.61 25.92 -25.27
CA ARG A 23 33.35 25.75 -24.54
C ARG A 23 32.84 24.33 -24.73
N VAL A 24 32.16 23.83 -23.71
CA VAL A 24 31.42 22.58 -23.81
C VAL A 24 30.40 22.74 -24.94
N PRO A 25 30.35 21.82 -25.93
CA PRO A 25 29.38 21.91 -26.99
C PRO A 25 27.98 21.87 -26.40
N TYR A 26 27.04 22.57 -27.03
CA TYR A 26 25.64 22.52 -26.61
C TYR A 26 25.14 21.07 -26.64
N GLN A 27 24.55 20.65 -25.53
CA GLN A 27 23.87 19.37 -25.40
C GLN A 27 22.42 19.67 -25.06
N SER A 28 21.50 19.07 -25.83
CA SER A 28 20.08 19.08 -25.47
C SER A 28 19.89 18.27 -24.19
N PRO A 29 18.97 18.67 -23.30
CA PRO A 29 18.74 17.97 -22.06
C PRO A 29 18.30 16.52 -22.32
N ASN A 30 18.82 15.60 -21.52
CA ASN A 30 18.40 14.20 -21.55
C ASN A 30 16.97 14.05 -21.02
N PRO A 31 16.25 12.93 -21.29
CA PRO A 31 14.89 12.72 -20.80
C PRO A 31 14.75 12.84 -19.27
N GLU A 32 15.77 12.42 -18.52
CA GLU A 32 15.83 12.57 -17.05
C GLU A 32 15.97 14.04 -16.63
N GLU A 33 16.91 14.77 -17.24
CA GLU A 33 17.06 16.22 -16.98
C GLU A 33 15.80 16.99 -17.37
N LEU A 34 15.16 16.61 -18.48
CA LEU A 34 13.92 17.20 -18.94
C LEU A 34 12.78 16.90 -17.95
N PHE A 35 12.73 15.68 -17.41
CA PHE A 35 11.80 15.31 -16.34
C PHE A 35 11.99 16.20 -15.11
N ASP A 36 13.22 16.35 -14.63
CA ASP A 36 13.55 17.19 -13.47
C ASP A 36 13.23 18.67 -13.74
N ILE A 37 13.54 19.19 -14.93
CA ILE A 37 13.26 20.57 -15.32
C ILE A 37 11.76 20.86 -15.33
N LEU A 38 10.94 19.93 -15.83
CA LEU A 38 9.49 20.12 -15.96
C LEU A 38 8.72 19.83 -14.66
N THR A 39 9.09 18.78 -13.95
CA THR A 39 8.38 18.36 -12.72
C THR A 39 8.89 19.08 -11.47
N LYS A 40 10.11 19.66 -11.54
CA LYS A 40 10.83 20.24 -10.39
C LYS A 40 11.10 19.24 -9.27
N GLU A 41 11.07 17.95 -9.58
CA GLU A 41 11.46 16.88 -8.68
C GLU A 41 12.92 16.49 -8.93
N SER A 42 13.58 15.96 -7.91
CA SER A 42 14.91 15.37 -8.01
C SER A 42 14.86 13.86 -7.74
N PRO A 43 15.90 13.10 -8.07
CA PRO A 43 15.99 11.69 -7.70
C PRO A 43 15.93 11.43 -6.19
N GLU A 44 16.19 12.43 -5.35
CA GLU A 44 16.06 12.33 -3.89
C GLU A 44 14.61 12.54 -3.43
N THR A 45 13.87 13.42 -4.12
CA THR A 45 12.46 13.67 -3.82
C THR A 45 11.51 12.75 -4.58
N PHE A 46 11.92 12.13 -5.67
CA PHE A 46 11.04 11.31 -6.50
C PHE A 46 11.75 10.05 -6.97
N TYR A 47 11.72 9.02 -6.12
CA TYR A 47 12.38 7.74 -6.35
C TYR A 47 11.42 6.56 -6.21
N ILE A 48 11.85 5.42 -6.75
CA ILE A 48 11.15 4.15 -6.65
C ILE A 48 11.08 3.72 -5.18
N GLY A 49 9.88 3.43 -4.67
CA GLY A 49 9.63 3.10 -3.27
C GLY A 49 9.15 4.28 -2.43
N LYS A 50 9.20 5.51 -2.95
CA LYS A 50 8.64 6.66 -2.23
C LYS A 50 7.13 6.53 -2.06
N LEU A 51 6.67 6.80 -0.84
CA LEU A 51 5.26 6.93 -0.52
C LEU A 51 4.77 8.34 -0.87
N ILE A 52 3.74 8.41 -1.70
CA ILE A 52 3.18 9.64 -2.25
C ILE A 52 1.65 9.64 -2.11
N THR A 53 1.07 10.83 -2.07
CA THR A 53 -0.37 11.04 -2.21
C THR A 53 -0.71 11.27 -3.67
N CYS A 54 -1.80 10.65 -4.12
CA CYS A 54 -2.22 10.72 -5.50
C CYS A 54 -3.75 10.78 -5.57
N THR A 55 -4.29 11.58 -6.49
CA THR A 55 -5.73 11.73 -6.71
C THR A 55 -6.20 10.74 -7.78
N VAL A 56 -7.26 9.99 -7.52
CA VAL A 56 -7.85 9.08 -8.50
C VAL A 56 -8.52 9.88 -9.61
N GLN A 57 -8.03 9.75 -10.83
CA GLN A 57 -8.60 10.47 -11.97
C GLN A 57 -9.71 9.65 -12.65
N ALA A 58 -9.48 8.37 -12.90
CA ALA A 58 -10.43 7.50 -13.57
C ALA A 58 -10.07 6.03 -13.38
N ILE A 59 -11.06 5.14 -13.49
CA ILE A 59 -10.83 3.70 -13.54
C ILE A 59 -10.71 3.30 -15.01
N THR A 60 -9.60 2.67 -15.37
CA THR A 60 -9.34 2.18 -16.72
C THR A 60 -9.97 0.82 -16.90
N ARG A 61 -10.89 0.72 -17.87
CA ARG A 61 -11.59 -0.51 -18.22
C ARG A 61 -11.24 -0.92 -19.66
N ARG A 62 -11.15 -2.23 -19.92
CA ARG A 62 -10.93 -2.80 -21.24
C ARG A 62 -12.20 -3.48 -21.71
N LYS A 63 -12.66 -3.08 -22.89
CA LYS A 63 -13.80 -3.71 -23.55
C LYS A 63 -13.44 -5.16 -23.93
N PRO A 64 -14.35 -6.11 -23.73
CA PRO A 64 -14.16 -7.48 -24.17
C PRO A 64 -14.10 -7.53 -25.71
N GLU A 65 -13.24 -8.39 -26.24
CA GLU A 65 -13.13 -8.69 -27.68
C GLU A 65 -14.10 -9.82 -28.07
N GLY A 66 -14.41 -9.98 -29.37
CA GLY A 66 -15.42 -10.92 -29.89
C GLY A 66 -15.33 -12.35 -29.33
N GLU A 67 -14.15 -12.96 -29.33
CA GLU A 67 -13.96 -14.32 -28.79
C GLU A 67 -14.22 -14.43 -27.27
N GLN A 68 -14.00 -13.35 -26.53
CA GLN A 68 -14.26 -13.31 -25.09
C GLN A 68 -15.76 -13.19 -24.79
N LEU A 69 -16.52 -12.57 -25.69
CA LEU A 69 -17.99 -12.49 -25.60
C LEU A 69 -18.64 -13.86 -25.76
N ASP A 70 -18.15 -14.67 -26.69
CA ASP A 70 -18.66 -16.03 -26.92
C ASP A 70 -18.44 -16.97 -25.74
N SER A 71 -17.40 -16.69 -24.92
CA SER A 71 -17.07 -17.46 -23.71
C SER A 71 -17.69 -16.88 -22.43
N ALA A 72 -18.49 -15.81 -22.53
CA ALA A 72 -19.05 -15.13 -21.38
C ALA A 72 -20.22 -15.91 -20.79
N ASN A 73 -20.18 -16.16 -19.48
CA ASN A 73 -21.28 -16.77 -18.73
C ASN A 73 -21.88 -15.75 -17.75
N PRO A 74 -22.99 -15.09 -18.11
CA PRO A 74 -23.74 -14.25 -17.18
C PRO A 74 -24.22 -15.05 -15.97
N VAL A 75 -24.12 -14.46 -14.79
CA VAL A 75 -24.55 -15.10 -13.53
C VAL A 75 -25.82 -14.42 -13.06
N ARG A 76 -26.81 -15.19 -12.65
CA ARG A 76 -28.03 -14.68 -12.01
C ARG A 76 -27.82 -14.67 -10.50
N ASN A 77 -28.12 -13.54 -9.86
CA ASN A 77 -28.08 -13.46 -8.41
C ASN A 77 -29.38 -14.04 -7.83
N ASP A 78 -29.28 -15.01 -6.94
CA ASP A 78 -30.41 -15.68 -6.30
C ASP A 78 -31.21 -14.75 -5.37
N GLU A 79 -30.57 -13.72 -4.80
CA GLU A 79 -31.22 -12.80 -3.85
C GLU A 79 -32.03 -11.69 -4.54
N THR A 80 -31.50 -11.11 -5.60
CA THR A 80 -32.16 -10.01 -6.33
C THR A 80 -32.98 -10.50 -7.52
N GLY A 81 -32.74 -11.74 -7.97
CA GLY A 81 -33.34 -12.30 -9.18
C GLY A 81 -32.86 -11.66 -10.49
N LEU A 82 -31.94 -10.70 -10.41
CA LEU A 82 -31.37 -9.95 -11.53
C LEU A 82 -30.10 -10.63 -12.04
N TRP A 83 -29.84 -10.46 -13.32
CA TRP A 83 -28.65 -10.92 -14.02
C TRP A 83 -27.50 -9.92 -13.86
N GLN A 84 -26.30 -10.47 -13.68
CA GLN A 84 -25.06 -9.72 -13.59
C GLN A 84 -24.20 -9.94 -14.81
N CYS A 85 -23.69 -8.85 -15.37
CA CYS A 85 -22.71 -8.89 -16.45
C CYS A 85 -21.33 -9.32 -15.90
N PRO A 86 -20.66 -10.34 -16.49
CA PRO A 86 -19.38 -10.85 -16.02
C PRO A 86 -18.21 -9.87 -16.24
N PHE A 87 -18.34 -8.91 -17.15
CA PHE A 87 -17.25 -7.97 -17.47
C PHE A 87 -17.36 -6.66 -16.70
N CYS A 88 -18.52 -6.01 -16.72
CA CYS A 88 -18.71 -4.71 -16.07
C CYS A 88 -19.28 -4.80 -14.66
N LEU A 89 -19.68 -6.00 -14.22
CA LEU A 89 -20.26 -6.32 -12.91
C LEU A 89 -21.57 -5.60 -12.58
N LYS A 90 -22.19 -4.92 -13.56
CA LYS A 90 -23.54 -4.35 -13.42
C LYS A 90 -24.59 -5.44 -13.21
N ASN A 91 -25.49 -5.21 -12.27
CA ASN A 91 -26.48 -6.18 -11.78
C ASN A 91 -27.94 -5.71 -11.99
N ASP A 92 -28.19 -4.82 -12.94
CA ASP A 92 -29.50 -4.19 -13.20
C ASP A 92 -30.34 -4.91 -14.26
N PHE A 93 -29.96 -6.11 -14.71
CA PHE A 93 -30.59 -6.77 -15.86
C PHE A 93 -31.70 -7.74 -15.43
N PRO A 94 -32.97 -7.55 -15.86
CA PRO A 94 -34.07 -8.47 -15.51
C PRO A 94 -33.96 -9.82 -16.22
N GLU A 95 -33.56 -9.83 -17.50
CA GLU A 95 -33.49 -11.03 -18.33
C GLU A 95 -32.08 -11.26 -18.92
N LEU A 96 -31.78 -12.51 -19.26
CA LEU A 96 -30.51 -12.89 -19.90
C LEU A 96 -30.32 -12.17 -21.24
N SER A 97 -31.40 -12.01 -22.02
CA SER A 97 -31.37 -11.33 -23.32
C SER A 97 -30.94 -9.87 -23.22
N ASP A 98 -31.25 -9.19 -22.10
CA ASP A 98 -30.81 -7.80 -21.88
C ASP A 98 -29.30 -7.70 -21.67
N VAL A 99 -28.68 -8.73 -21.09
CA VAL A 99 -27.22 -8.81 -20.94
C VAL A 99 -26.54 -8.96 -22.31
N TRP A 100 -27.12 -9.77 -23.21
CA TRP A 100 -26.60 -9.92 -24.58
C TRP A 100 -26.82 -8.65 -25.41
N ASN A 101 -27.97 -8.00 -25.30
CA ASN A 101 -28.21 -6.69 -25.92
C ASN A 101 -27.21 -5.62 -25.43
N HIS A 102 -26.82 -5.67 -24.16
CA HIS A 102 -25.81 -4.78 -23.59
C HIS A 102 -24.41 -5.00 -24.21
N PHE A 103 -24.09 -6.24 -24.60
CA PHE A 103 -22.87 -6.57 -25.31
C PHE A 103 -22.90 -6.12 -26.77
N ASP A 104 -23.94 -6.48 -27.51
CA ASP A 104 -24.08 -6.19 -28.93
C ASP A 104 -24.19 -4.68 -29.20
N ALA A 105 -24.84 -3.95 -28.29
CA ALA A 105 -24.90 -2.48 -28.34
C ALA A 105 -23.57 -1.79 -27.98
N GLY A 106 -22.55 -2.54 -27.53
CA GLY A 106 -21.27 -1.99 -27.10
C GLY A 106 -21.36 -1.08 -25.86
N ALA A 107 -22.46 -1.17 -25.12
CA ALA A 107 -22.73 -0.38 -23.91
C ALA A 107 -21.93 -0.87 -22.69
N CYS A 108 -21.29 -2.04 -22.80
CA CYS A 108 -20.43 -2.58 -21.77
C CYS A 108 -19.11 -1.81 -21.66
N PRO A 109 -18.82 -1.19 -20.49
CA PRO A 109 -17.55 -0.52 -20.28
C PRO A 109 -16.39 -1.51 -20.13
N GLY A 110 -16.68 -2.81 -19.94
CA GLY A 110 -15.71 -3.89 -19.84
C GLY A 110 -15.10 -4.08 -18.46
N THR A 111 -14.05 -4.90 -18.39
CA THR A 111 -13.38 -5.28 -17.15
C THR A 111 -12.42 -4.21 -16.69
N ALA A 112 -12.41 -3.92 -15.39
CA ALA A 112 -11.47 -2.96 -14.84
C ALA A 112 -10.07 -3.56 -14.77
N ILE A 113 -9.08 -2.91 -15.39
CA ILE A 113 -7.68 -3.35 -15.42
C ILE A 113 -6.83 -2.57 -14.43
N GLY A 114 -7.18 -1.32 -14.17
CA GLY A 114 -6.40 -0.47 -13.29
C GLY A 114 -7.04 0.88 -13.03
N VAL A 115 -6.33 1.67 -12.25
CA VAL A 115 -6.76 2.99 -11.80
C VAL A 115 -5.75 4.00 -12.28
N ARG A 116 -6.22 5.02 -13.01
CA ARG A 116 -5.40 6.15 -13.42
C ARG A 116 -5.41 7.19 -12.32
N LEU A 117 -4.23 7.65 -11.97
CA LEU A 117 -3.98 8.61 -10.92
C LEU A 117 -3.37 9.88 -11.49
N ARG A 118 -3.52 10.96 -10.74
CA ARG A 118 -2.80 12.20 -10.93
C ARG A 118 -2.03 12.52 -9.66
N LEU A 119 -0.73 12.72 -9.81
CA LEU A 119 0.13 13.18 -8.73
C LEU A 119 0.07 14.72 -8.64
N ASP A 120 0.45 15.26 -7.50
CA ASP A 120 0.44 16.71 -7.24
C ASP A 120 1.44 17.47 -8.11
N ASN A 121 2.53 16.81 -8.51
CA ASN A 121 3.53 17.33 -9.46
C ASN A 121 3.06 17.30 -10.93
N GLY A 122 1.81 16.90 -11.20
CA GLY A 122 1.23 16.83 -12.54
C GLY A 122 1.57 15.56 -13.33
N VAL A 123 2.39 14.66 -12.78
CA VAL A 123 2.74 13.38 -13.41
C VAL A 123 1.53 12.42 -13.39
N SER A 124 1.38 11.64 -14.45
CA SER A 124 0.30 10.65 -14.56
C SER A 124 0.71 9.34 -13.90
N GLY A 125 -0.08 8.89 -12.92
CA GLY A 125 0.13 7.61 -12.25
C GLY A 125 -0.80 6.51 -12.77
N TYR A 126 -0.38 5.27 -12.63
CA TYR A 126 -1.18 4.09 -12.95
C TYR A 126 -1.02 3.00 -11.89
N ILE A 127 -2.14 2.51 -11.34
CA ILE A 127 -2.16 1.35 -10.46
C ILE A 127 -2.82 0.20 -11.21
N HIS A 128 -2.11 -0.91 -11.33
CA HIS A 128 -2.70 -2.16 -11.81
C HIS A 128 -3.69 -2.73 -10.78
N ILE A 129 -4.80 -3.36 -11.20
CA ILE A 129 -5.84 -3.87 -10.27
C ILE A 129 -5.29 -4.86 -9.22
N LYS A 130 -4.31 -5.67 -9.62
CA LYS A 130 -3.57 -6.60 -8.72
C LYS A 130 -2.79 -5.87 -7.61
N ASN A 131 -2.50 -4.60 -7.78
CA ASN A 131 -1.73 -3.77 -6.86
C ASN A 131 -2.59 -2.73 -6.12
N LEU A 132 -3.92 -2.81 -6.23
CA LEU A 132 -4.82 -1.92 -5.51
C LEU A 132 -5.02 -2.33 -4.04
N SER A 133 -4.90 -3.61 -3.74
CA SER A 133 -5.11 -4.18 -2.39
C SER A 133 -4.45 -5.54 -2.24
N ASP A 134 -4.25 -5.95 -0.98
CA ASP A 134 -3.76 -7.30 -0.66
C ASP A 134 -4.83 -8.38 -0.90
N ARG A 135 -6.10 -8.00 -0.75
CA ARG A 135 -7.26 -8.86 -1.07
C ARG A 135 -7.55 -8.78 -2.57
N HIS A 136 -8.09 -9.86 -3.13
CA HIS A 136 -8.60 -9.84 -4.50
C HIS A 136 -9.77 -8.86 -4.58
N VAL A 137 -9.69 -7.92 -5.51
CA VAL A 137 -10.74 -6.92 -5.78
C VAL A 137 -11.15 -7.09 -7.23
N SER A 138 -12.41 -7.50 -7.44
CA SER A 138 -13.00 -7.63 -8.78
C SER A 138 -13.58 -6.29 -9.25
N ASN A 139 -14.17 -5.52 -8.34
CA ASN A 139 -14.66 -4.17 -8.64
C ASN A 139 -13.84 -3.10 -7.92
N PRO A 140 -13.01 -2.30 -8.62
CA PRO A 140 -12.23 -1.24 -7.99
C PRO A 140 -13.08 -0.09 -7.45
N GLU A 141 -14.32 0.09 -7.94
CA GLU A 141 -15.23 1.16 -7.48
C GLU A 141 -15.63 1.04 -6.01
N GLU A 142 -15.60 -0.17 -5.45
CA GLU A 142 -15.89 -0.39 -4.02
C GLU A 142 -14.79 0.18 -3.11
N ARG A 143 -13.57 0.33 -3.64
CA ARG A 143 -12.40 0.72 -2.87
C ARG A 143 -11.93 2.13 -3.15
N VAL A 144 -12.09 2.60 -4.39
CA VAL A 144 -11.65 3.92 -4.81
C VAL A 144 -12.74 4.65 -5.59
N GLY A 145 -13.02 5.88 -5.17
CA GLY A 145 -13.85 6.83 -5.91
C GLY A 145 -13.03 7.74 -6.81
N VAL A 146 -13.62 8.18 -7.92
CA VAL A 146 -13.01 9.25 -8.75
C VAL A 146 -12.95 10.54 -7.92
N GLY A 147 -11.79 11.19 -7.93
CA GLY A 147 -11.48 12.38 -7.13
C GLY A 147 -10.99 12.08 -5.71
N GLN A 148 -10.96 10.81 -5.28
CA GLN A 148 -10.47 10.44 -3.96
C GLN A 148 -8.93 10.55 -3.88
N LEU A 149 -8.43 11.06 -2.77
CA LEU A 149 -7.01 11.01 -2.42
C LEU A 149 -6.67 9.63 -1.87
N ILE A 150 -5.66 8.99 -2.47
CA ILE A 150 -5.14 7.70 -2.02
C ILE A 150 -3.64 7.80 -1.79
N HIS A 151 -3.14 6.99 -0.85
CA HIS A 151 -1.70 6.82 -0.65
C HIS A 151 -1.22 5.69 -1.55
N CYS A 152 -0.16 5.97 -2.31
CA CYS A 152 0.42 5.02 -3.23
C CYS A 152 1.95 5.05 -3.12
N ARG A 153 2.60 3.92 -3.40
CA ARG A 153 4.06 3.80 -3.46
C ARG A 153 4.50 3.62 -4.90
N ILE A 154 5.55 4.33 -5.31
CA ILE A 154 6.08 4.25 -6.68
C ILE A 154 6.80 2.91 -6.88
N ILE A 155 6.47 2.16 -7.92
CA ILE A 155 7.14 0.90 -8.30
C ILE A 155 8.10 1.13 -9.47
N LYS A 156 7.69 1.95 -10.44
CA LYS A 156 8.45 2.19 -11.66
C LYS A 156 8.19 3.60 -12.15
N ILE A 157 9.23 4.24 -12.68
CA ILE A 157 9.16 5.58 -13.28
C ILE A 157 9.53 5.46 -14.76
N GLU A 158 8.66 5.92 -15.65
CA GLU A 158 8.91 6.04 -17.08
C GLU A 158 9.11 7.51 -17.45
N VAL A 159 10.37 7.96 -17.40
CA VAL A 159 10.76 9.36 -17.60
C VAL A 159 10.38 9.89 -18.99
N GLU A 160 10.47 9.07 -20.05
CA GLU A 160 10.15 9.50 -21.42
C GLU A 160 8.67 9.84 -21.61
N ARG A 161 7.78 9.17 -20.87
CA ARG A 161 6.31 9.29 -21.02
C ARG A 161 5.66 10.09 -19.92
N PHE A 162 6.43 10.56 -18.93
CA PHE A 162 5.92 11.20 -17.72
C PHE A 162 4.85 10.34 -17.04
N ARG A 163 5.12 9.04 -16.95
CA ARG A 163 4.21 8.06 -16.31
C ARG A 163 4.90 7.34 -15.18
N VAL A 164 4.14 7.04 -14.15
CA VAL A 164 4.59 6.22 -13.03
C VAL A 164 3.64 5.09 -12.74
N ASP A 165 4.19 3.91 -12.50
CA ASP A 165 3.43 2.79 -11.99
C ASP A 165 3.49 2.79 -10.46
N CYS A 166 2.34 2.64 -9.82
CA CYS A 166 2.22 2.69 -8.37
C CYS A 166 1.51 1.45 -7.81
N THR A 167 1.73 1.20 -6.52
CA THR A 167 1.01 0.20 -5.71
C THR A 167 0.28 0.90 -4.56
N SER A 168 -0.91 0.40 -4.23
CA SER A 168 -1.71 0.82 -3.08
C SER A 168 -2.02 -0.37 -2.16
N LYS A 169 -1.24 -1.46 -2.26
CA LYS A 169 -1.34 -2.60 -1.34
C LYS A 169 -1.01 -2.17 0.08
N SER A 170 -1.79 -2.67 1.05
CA SER A 170 -1.56 -2.34 2.46
C SER A 170 -0.26 -2.97 2.98
N SER A 171 0.20 -4.10 2.42
CA SER A 171 1.53 -4.65 2.71
C SER A 171 2.66 -3.68 2.34
N ASP A 172 2.54 -3.09 1.14
CA ASP A 172 3.58 -2.24 0.55
C ASP A 172 3.58 -0.87 1.22
N LEU A 173 2.40 -0.33 1.51
CA LEU A 173 2.23 0.92 2.26
C LEU A 173 2.82 0.83 3.67
N ALA A 174 2.61 -0.30 4.36
CA ALA A 174 3.13 -0.54 5.69
C ALA A 174 4.61 -0.95 5.72
N ASP A 175 5.25 -1.12 4.56
CA ASP A 175 6.66 -1.51 4.43
C ASP A 175 7.02 -2.75 5.26
N LYS A 176 6.12 -3.74 5.34
CA LYS A 176 6.33 -4.93 6.20
C LYS A 176 7.63 -5.68 5.88
N ASN A 177 8.03 -5.64 4.62
CA ASN A 177 9.22 -6.32 4.12
C ASN A 177 10.51 -5.47 4.22
N HIS A 178 10.42 -4.20 4.66
CA HIS A 178 11.55 -3.26 4.76
C HIS A 178 12.30 -3.00 3.43
N GLU A 179 11.65 -3.24 2.30
CA GLU A 179 12.30 -3.22 0.97
C GLU A 179 12.52 -1.80 0.43
N TRP A 180 11.76 -0.81 0.92
CA TRP A 180 11.69 0.51 0.29
C TRP A 180 12.22 1.64 1.17
N ARG A 181 12.93 1.30 2.26
CA ARG A 181 13.55 2.32 3.10
C ARG A 181 14.72 2.94 2.35
N PRO A 182 14.78 4.28 2.23
CA PRO A 182 15.97 4.92 1.69
C PRO A 182 17.17 4.52 2.56
N ALA A 183 18.35 4.47 1.94
CA ALA A 183 19.59 4.27 2.67
C ALA A 183 19.72 5.36 3.74
N LYS A 184 19.96 4.95 4.99
CA LYS A 184 20.18 5.89 6.08
C LYS A 184 21.44 6.70 5.79
N ASP A 185 21.41 7.98 6.12
CA ASP A 185 22.55 8.89 5.99
C ASP A 185 23.79 8.30 6.70
N PRO A 186 25.01 8.40 6.14
CA PRO A 186 26.24 8.01 6.83
C PRO A 186 26.45 8.62 8.22
N TYR A 187 25.89 9.80 8.49
CA TYR A 187 25.94 10.48 9.78
C TYR A 187 24.76 10.15 10.70
N TYR A 188 23.84 9.28 10.27
CA TYR A 188 22.73 8.84 11.10
C TYR A 188 23.22 7.95 12.24
N ASP A 189 22.95 8.33 13.48
CA ASP A 189 23.31 7.55 14.67
C ASP A 189 22.40 6.32 14.82
N GLN A 190 22.81 5.23 14.15
CA GLN A 190 22.10 3.96 14.18
C GLN A 190 22.08 3.35 15.60
N ASP A 191 23.11 3.61 16.40
CA ASP A 191 23.22 3.10 17.76
C ASP A 191 22.21 3.77 18.69
N GLN A 192 21.94 5.06 18.50
CA GLN A 192 20.92 5.77 19.27
C GLN A 192 19.51 5.29 18.91
N GLU A 193 19.18 5.16 17.63
CA GLU A 193 17.86 4.66 17.18
C GLU A 193 17.58 3.24 17.72
N ASP A 194 18.56 2.34 17.65
CA ASP A 194 18.39 0.97 18.12
C ASP A 194 18.17 0.91 19.64
N LYS A 195 18.83 1.79 20.41
CA LYS A 195 18.58 1.95 21.84
C LYS A 195 17.17 2.46 22.13
N ASP A 196 16.71 3.48 21.40
CA ASP A 196 15.37 4.04 21.57
C ASP A 196 14.28 3.02 21.22
N LEU A 197 14.47 2.25 20.13
CA LEU A 197 13.55 1.17 19.73
C LEU A 197 13.51 0.05 20.79
N ARG A 198 14.65 -0.33 21.36
CA ARG A 198 14.71 -1.31 22.46
C ARG A 198 13.98 -0.79 23.70
N LEU A 199 14.22 0.46 24.07
CA LEU A 199 13.55 1.11 25.21
C LEU A 199 12.04 1.15 25.00
N GLU A 200 11.56 1.55 23.82
CA GLU A 200 10.12 1.60 23.51
C GLU A 200 9.50 0.19 23.51
N ALA A 201 10.17 -0.79 22.93
CA ALA A 201 9.73 -2.18 22.97
C ALA A 201 9.65 -2.73 24.40
N ASP A 202 10.63 -2.41 25.24
CA ASP A 202 10.64 -2.82 26.64
C ASP A 202 9.58 -2.09 27.45
N LEU A 203 9.34 -0.79 27.22
CA LEU A 203 8.22 -0.05 27.80
C LEU A 203 6.87 -0.64 27.38
N LYS A 204 6.71 -1.05 26.13
CA LYS A 204 5.50 -1.70 25.61
C LYS A 204 5.26 -3.06 26.25
N LYS A 205 6.31 -3.88 26.39
CA LYS A 205 6.27 -5.14 27.15
C LYS A 205 5.93 -4.89 28.62
N ASN A 206 6.49 -3.85 29.23
CA ASN A 206 6.25 -3.54 30.64
C ASN A 206 4.81 -3.05 30.87
N LYS A 207 4.25 -2.22 29.98
CA LYS A 207 2.83 -1.85 29.98
C LYS A 207 1.92 -3.07 29.84
N GLN A 208 2.24 -4.01 28.94
CA GLN A 208 1.49 -5.27 28.83
C GLN A 208 1.56 -6.13 30.09
N ARG A 209 2.72 -6.17 30.76
CA ARG A 209 2.90 -6.88 32.04
C ARG A 209 2.14 -6.20 33.18
N GLN A 210 2.09 -4.87 33.23
CA GLN A 210 1.37 -4.13 34.27
C GLN A 210 -0.15 -4.34 34.22
N THR A 211 -0.72 -4.63 33.04
CA THR A 211 -2.16 -4.99 32.91
C THR A 211 -2.49 -6.31 33.63
N TYR A 212 -1.51 -7.19 33.86
CA TYR A 212 -1.69 -8.47 34.53
C TYR A 212 -1.07 -8.47 35.92
N ILE A 213 -1.86 -8.04 36.92
CA ILE A 213 -1.43 -8.03 38.32
C ILE A 213 -1.76 -9.37 38.95
N LYS A 214 -0.74 -10.22 39.16
CA LYS A 214 -0.85 -11.42 40.01
C LYS A 214 -1.11 -11.00 41.47
N ARG A 215 -2.16 -11.54 42.10
CA ARG A 215 -2.41 -11.32 43.54
C ARG A 215 -2.21 -12.60 44.32
N VAL A 216 -1.71 -12.48 45.54
CA VAL A 216 -1.62 -13.61 46.47
C VAL A 216 -2.83 -13.51 47.40
N ILE A 217 -3.96 -14.07 46.96
CA ILE A 217 -5.18 -14.18 47.77
C ILE A 217 -5.34 -15.66 48.10
N VAL A 218 -5.35 -15.99 49.39
CA VAL A 218 -5.53 -17.36 49.88
C VAL A 218 -7.03 -17.66 49.88
N HIS A 219 -7.56 -18.12 48.75
CA HIS A 219 -8.94 -18.57 48.62
C HIS A 219 -9.04 -19.70 47.59
N PRO A 220 -9.75 -20.82 47.86
CA PRO A 220 -9.81 -21.98 46.95
C PRO A 220 -10.34 -21.66 45.55
N ALA A 221 -11.30 -20.73 45.46
CA ALA A 221 -11.87 -20.29 44.18
C ALA A 221 -11.04 -19.19 43.47
N PHE A 222 -9.98 -18.66 44.10
CA PHE A 222 -9.22 -17.55 43.55
C PHE A 222 -8.08 -18.03 42.64
N HIS A 223 -8.10 -17.54 41.39
CA HIS A 223 -7.12 -17.88 40.37
C HIS A 223 -6.61 -16.61 39.67
N ASN A 224 -5.29 -16.47 39.59
CA ASN A 224 -4.68 -15.47 38.71
C ASN A 224 -4.73 -16.01 37.28
N ILE A 225 -5.83 -15.76 36.58
CA ILE A 225 -6.03 -16.11 35.17
C ILE A 225 -6.77 -14.98 34.44
N SER A 226 -6.58 -14.88 33.12
CA SER A 226 -7.29 -13.93 32.26
C SER A 226 -8.74 -14.36 32.00
N PHE A 227 -9.55 -13.47 31.40
CA PHE A 227 -10.95 -13.79 31.05
C PHE A 227 -11.05 -14.99 30.10
N ALA A 228 -10.22 -15.02 29.04
CA ALA A 228 -10.23 -16.09 28.05
C ALA A 228 -9.74 -17.44 28.62
N GLU A 229 -8.84 -17.41 29.59
CA GLU A 229 -8.42 -18.62 30.30
C GLU A 229 -9.50 -19.09 31.27
N ALA A 230 -10.20 -18.17 31.96
CA ALA A 230 -11.32 -18.50 32.82
C ALA A 230 -12.45 -19.19 32.05
N GLU A 231 -12.82 -18.72 30.86
CA GLU A 231 -13.83 -19.39 30.01
C GLU A 231 -13.44 -20.84 29.67
N LYS A 232 -12.16 -21.10 29.40
CA LYS A 232 -11.66 -22.45 29.10
C LYS A 232 -11.70 -23.37 30.31
N VAL A 233 -11.34 -22.86 31.50
CA VAL A 233 -11.41 -23.64 32.75
C VAL A 233 -12.86 -23.92 33.12
N MET A 234 -13.73 -22.91 33.01
CA MET A 234 -15.16 -23.01 33.29
C MET A 234 -15.88 -24.00 32.37
N ALA A 235 -15.39 -24.21 31.14
CA ALA A 235 -15.97 -25.20 30.23
C ALA A 235 -15.96 -26.62 30.82
N ASN A 236 -14.93 -26.96 31.60
CA ASN A 236 -14.74 -28.28 32.22
C ASN A 236 -15.30 -28.38 33.65
N MET A 237 -15.85 -27.28 34.18
CA MET A 237 -16.38 -27.19 35.54
C MET A 237 -17.87 -27.53 35.59
N ASP A 238 -18.35 -27.94 36.76
CA ASP A 238 -19.77 -28.22 36.99
C ASP A 238 -20.61 -26.93 37.09
N GLN A 239 -21.90 -27.03 36.80
CA GLN A 239 -22.82 -25.89 36.88
C GLN A 239 -22.89 -25.36 38.33
N GLY A 240 -22.77 -24.05 38.50
CA GLY A 240 -22.74 -23.40 39.81
C GLY A 240 -21.34 -23.20 40.41
N GLU A 241 -20.29 -23.74 39.78
CA GLU A 241 -18.91 -23.43 40.20
C GLU A 241 -18.51 -21.99 39.88
N VAL A 242 -17.58 -21.47 40.69
CA VAL A 242 -17.19 -20.06 40.70
C VAL A 242 -15.68 -19.93 40.62
N ILE A 243 -15.20 -19.04 39.75
CA ILE A 243 -13.82 -18.59 39.69
C ILE A 243 -13.77 -17.11 40.03
N VAL A 244 -12.92 -16.76 40.99
CA VAL A 244 -12.57 -15.37 41.33
C VAL A 244 -11.23 -15.05 40.71
N ARG A 245 -11.13 -13.96 39.94
CA ARG A 245 -9.89 -13.53 39.28
C ARG A 245 -9.68 -12.02 39.40
N PRO A 246 -8.44 -11.52 39.22
CA PRO A 246 -8.19 -10.08 39.08
C PRO A 246 -9.00 -9.47 37.93
N SER A 247 -9.57 -8.28 38.15
CA SER A 247 -10.30 -7.58 37.10
C SER A 247 -9.37 -6.83 36.15
N SER A 248 -9.72 -6.78 34.86
CA SER A 248 -9.06 -5.93 33.87
C SER A 248 -9.42 -4.45 34.00
N LYS A 249 -10.46 -4.11 34.78
CA LYS A 249 -10.93 -2.73 34.98
C LYS A 249 -10.08 -1.92 35.96
N GLY A 250 -9.18 -2.56 36.71
CA GLY A 250 -8.26 -1.85 37.60
C GLY A 250 -7.69 -2.73 38.72
N ALA A 251 -6.63 -2.23 39.35
CA ALA A 251 -5.88 -2.91 40.40
C ALA A 251 -6.67 -3.15 41.70
N ASP A 252 -7.82 -2.50 41.89
CA ASP A 252 -8.63 -2.60 43.11
C ASP A 252 -9.89 -3.46 42.93
N HIS A 253 -10.14 -3.96 41.71
CA HIS A 253 -11.36 -4.71 41.39
C HIS A 253 -11.06 -6.21 41.24
N LEU A 254 -12.01 -7.05 41.67
CA LEU A 254 -12.04 -8.48 41.37
C LEU A 254 -13.22 -8.78 40.44
N THR A 255 -13.10 -9.82 39.63
CA THR A 255 -14.19 -10.30 38.78
C THR A 255 -14.49 -11.74 39.15
N ILE A 256 -15.78 -12.01 39.33
CA ILE A 256 -16.30 -13.32 39.68
C ILE A 256 -16.99 -13.85 38.43
N THR A 257 -16.51 -14.99 37.93
CA THR A 257 -17.13 -15.73 36.83
C THR A 257 -17.76 -16.98 37.42
N TRP A 258 -19.03 -17.26 37.13
CA TRP A 258 -19.74 -18.44 37.63
C TRP A 258 -20.50 -19.11 36.49
N LYS A 259 -20.62 -20.45 36.51
CA LYS A 259 -21.16 -21.23 35.38
C LYS A 259 -22.67 -21.33 35.55
N VAL A 260 -23.41 -20.67 34.66
CA VAL A 260 -24.87 -20.63 34.73
C VAL A 260 -25.48 -21.82 34.00
N ALA A 261 -25.01 -22.10 32.78
CA ALA A 261 -25.44 -23.27 31.99
C ALA A 261 -24.36 -23.64 30.96
N ASP A 262 -24.51 -24.76 30.26
CA ASP A 262 -23.59 -25.10 29.17
C ASP A 262 -23.67 -24.05 28.04
N LYS A 263 -22.53 -23.41 27.75
CA LYS A 263 -22.35 -22.29 26.82
C LYS A 263 -22.93 -20.94 27.27
N ILE A 264 -23.24 -20.77 28.57
CA ILE A 264 -23.72 -19.50 29.16
C ILE A 264 -22.99 -19.18 30.47
#